data_AF-A0A1D2R4B1-F1
#
_entry.id   AF-A0A1D2R4B1-F1
#
_cell.length_a   1.000
_cell.length_b   1.000
_cell.length_c   1.000
_cell.angle_alpha   90.00
_cell.angle_beta   90.00
_cell.angle_gamma   90.00
#
_symmetry.space_group_name_H-M   'P 1'
#
loop_
_entity.id
_entity.type
_entity.pdbx_description
1 polymer ?
#
loop_
_entity_poly.entity_id
_entity_poly.type
_entity_poly.pdbx_seq_one_letter_code
_entity_poly.pdbx_strand_id
1 'polypeptide(L)'
;MNKIFTTLFILNTINKIKQKMKCKLIITGQIILVLVLLSLSVSATWTLSETWNCDGPCIEGDRFSVTVTIKNTDEYDFRIDKAYIVDKNDSIVATKFYPRLLLKLAPLESETFTISGILPAPSSGDKLEYMYKFRIKYSCYDCWPIYEETGFYSIQVFPEVEAAQECDTDPDCGSGKICKNGQCLPGCSSDLGCSEGYQCMDSKCSKIVCDCGYISGHTCIKYECCSNADCGTGEYCENQECYYIECEDNDECEDDEKCENYLCVGIKCGACEYASDHRCIKYDCCSDADCTDGYCENNKCIPYECVSDSDCLDAQTCSNHKCVSLACGQCEYTAQHKCVKYDCCSNNDCNANQYCDNHACSYLACNTMQTIKDHKCETNLPVAVGIVAAFVIVLALILFLLKKGGKKGTEKKKGTEKKKGTEKKKGTEKKKNMEKK
;
A
#
# COMPACT_ATOMS: atom_id res chain seq x y z
N MET A 1 83.85 -40.68 -81.84
CA MET A 1 83.03 -39.52 -81.41
C MET A 1 81.61 -39.86 -80.90
N ASN A 2 81.17 -41.13 -80.84
CA ASN A 2 79.79 -41.48 -80.46
C ASN A 2 79.54 -41.85 -78.98
N LYS A 3 80.56 -41.85 -78.10
CA LYS A 3 80.39 -42.23 -76.69
C LYS A 3 80.29 -41.05 -75.70
N ILE A 4 80.58 -39.82 -76.14
CA ILE A 4 80.59 -38.64 -75.24
C ILE A 4 79.21 -37.96 -75.20
N PHE A 5 78.44 -38.01 -76.28
CA PHE A 5 77.10 -37.41 -76.33
C PHE A 5 76.07 -38.14 -75.48
N THR A 6 76.20 -39.45 -75.33
CA THR A 6 75.24 -40.26 -74.56
C THR A 6 75.34 -40.00 -73.06
N THR A 7 76.55 -39.75 -72.55
CA THR A 7 76.79 -39.56 -71.11
C THR A 7 76.28 -38.19 -70.62
N LEU A 8 76.40 -37.15 -71.45
CA LEU A 8 75.91 -35.80 -71.13
C LEU A 8 74.36 -35.73 -71.12
N PHE A 9 73.69 -36.50 -71.97
CA PHE A 9 72.22 -36.55 -72.00
C PHE A 9 71.64 -37.27 -70.77
N ILE A 10 72.31 -38.32 -70.28
CA ILE A 10 71.88 -39.08 -69.10
C ILE A 10 72.04 -38.23 -67.83
N LEU A 11 73.15 -37.50 -67.68
CA LEU A 11 73.40 -36.65 -66.51
C LEU A 11 72.40 -35.49 -66.36
N ASN A 12 72.01 -34.85 -67.47
CA ASN A 12 71.02 -33.77 -67.44
C ASN A 12 69.60 -34.31 -67.12
N THR A 13 69.28 -35.52 -67.60
CA THR A 13 67.99 -36.16 -67.32
C THR A 13 67.87 -36.58 -65.86
N ILE A 14 68.94 -37.08 -65.24
CA ILE A 14 68.93 -37.49 -63.82
C ILE A 14 68.75 -36.30 -62.88
N ASN A 15 69.39 -35.15 -63.14
CA ASN A 15 69.23 -33.96 -62.30
C ASN A 15 67.80 -33.38 -62.37
N LYS A 16 67.17 -33.42 -63.56
CA LYS A 16 65.79 -32.94 -63.74
C LYS A 16 64.76 -33.83 -63.03
N ILE A 17 65.02 -35.14 -62.91
CA ILE A 17 64.18 -36.08 -62.16
C ILE A 17 64.36 -35.90 -60.65
N LYS A 18 65.58 -35.65 -60.17
CA LYS A 18 65.86 -35.43 -58.74
C LYS A 18 65.16 -34.20 -58.17
N GLN A 19 65.02 -33.13 -58.96
CA GLN A 19 64.33 -31.90 -58.53
C GLN A 19 62.80 -32.05 -58.50
N LYS A 20 62.22 -32.82 -59.44
CA LYS A 20 60.77 -33.12 -59.46
C LYS A 20 60.32 -34.01 -58.32
N MET A 21 61.18 -34.90 -57.81
CA MET A 21 60.82 -35.78 -56.68
C MET A 21 60.82 -35.07 -55.32
N LYS A 22 61.69 -34.07 -55.11
CA LYS A 22 61.72 -33.31 -53.83
C LYS A 22 60.48 -32.44 -53.62
N CYS A 23 59.89 -31.86 -54.68
CA CYS A 23 58.65 -31.09 -54.56
C CYS A 23 57.41 -31.96 -54.34
N LYS A 24 57.35 -33.16 -54.95
CA LYS A 24 56.22 -34.08 -54.72
C LYS A 24 56.22 -34.62 -53.30
N LEU A 25 57.37 -34.94 -52.71
CA LEU A 25 57.45 -35.51 -51.36
C LEU A 25 56.94 -34.55 -50.27
N ILE A 26 57.18 -33.24 -50.41
CA ILE A 26 56.74 -32.23 -49.43
C ILE A 26 55.22 -32.03 -49.49
N ILE A 27 54.63 -32.03 -50.69
CA ILE A 27 53.17 -31.86 -50.87
C ILE A 27 52.43 -33.12 -50.42
N THR A 28 52.90 -34.33 -50.75
CA THR A 28 52.30 -35.56 -50.22
C THR A 28 52.50 -35.69 -48.71
N GLY A 29 53.62 -35.22 -48.16
CA GLY A 29 53.85 -35.21 -46.71
C GLY A 29 52.86 -34.32 -45.96
N GLN A 30 52.57 -33.12 -46.47
CA GLN A 30 51.59 -32.22 -45.83
C GLN A 30 50.14 -32.68 -46.03
N ILE A 31 49.79 -33.27 -47.18
CA ILE A 31 48.46 -33.84 -47.39
C ILE A 31 48.24 -35.08 -46.52
N ILE A 32 49.26 -35.94 -46.34
CA ILE A 32 49.17 -37.08 -45.43
C ILE A 32 49.14 -36.61 -43.97
N LEU A 33 49.89 -35.59 -43.58
CA LEU A 33 49.83 -35.03 -42.22
C LEU A 33 48.45 -34.42 -41.93
N VAL A 34 47.85 -33.69 -42.88
CA VAL A 34 46.50 -33.13 -42.75
C VAL A 34 45.44 -34.23 -42.76
N LEU A 35 45.58 -35.27 -43.59
CA LEU A 35 44.67 -36.43 -43.57
C LEU A 35 44.81 -37.28 -42.29
N VAL A 36 46.02 -37.42 -41.75
CA VAL A 36 46.26 -38.11 -40.47
C VAL A 36 45.68 -37.29 -39.31
N LEU A 37 45.87 -35.97 -39.30
CA LEU A 37 45.26 -35.07 -38.31
C LEU A 37 43.72 -34.98 -38.45
N LEU A 38 43.16 -35.11 -39.66
CA LEU A 38 41.71 -35.20 -39.89
C LEU A 38 41.13 -36.60 -39.58
N SER A 39 41.97 -37.65 -39.54
CA SER A 39 41.56 -39.01 -39.16
C SER A 39 41.70 -39.31 -37.67
N LEU A 40 42.29 -38.40 -36.89
CA LEU A 40 42.12 -38.36 -35.43
C LEU A 40 40.69 -37.93 -35.13
N SER A 41 39.78 -38.86 -35.39
CA SER A 41 38.39 -38.79 -35.03
C SER A 41 38.37 -38.63 -33.52
N VAL A 42 37.99 -37.44 -33.05
CA VAL A 42 37.66 -37.21 -31.64
C VAL A 42 36.41 -38.05 -31.38
N SER A 43 36.60 -39.33 -31.07
CA SER A 43 35.51 -40.19 -30.62
C SER A 43 35.15 -39.68 -29.24
N ALA A 44 33.98 -39.04 -29.13
CA ALA A 44 33.45 -38.65 -27.85
C ALA A 44 33.36 -39.90 -26.97
N THR A 45 34.12 -39.95 -25.89
CA THR A 45 34.04 -41.05 -24.95
C THR A 45 33.03 -40.67 -23.87
N TRP A 46 32.05 -41.52 -23.65
CA TRP A 46 31.18 -41.50 -22.47
C TRP A 46 31.04 -42.92 -21.96
N THR A 47 30.65 -43.08 -20.70
CA THR A 47 30.46 -44.41 -20.10
C THR A 47 29.04 -44.57 -19.61
N LEU A 48 28.47 -45.74 -19.86
CA LEU A 48 27.15 -46.16 -19.41
C LEU A 48 27.28 -47.20 -18.30
N SER A 49 26.54 -47.05 -17.22
CA SER A 49 26.26 -48.15 -16.29
C SER A 49 24.76 -48.24 -16.03
N GLU A 50 24.26 -49.46 -15.83
CA GLU A 50 22.83 -49.71 -15.70
C GLU A 50 22.51 -50.73 -14.60
N THR A 51 21.35 -50.54 -13.99
CA THR A 51 20.76 -51.46 -13.01
C THR A 51 19.30 -51.68 -13.36
N TRP A 52 18.95 -52.93 -13.66
CA TRP A 52 17.58 -53.35 -13.94
C TRP A 52 16.86 -53.67 -12.65
N ASN A 53 15.63 -53.17 -12.51
CA ASN A 53 14.78 -53.45 -11.36
C ASN A 53 13.40 -53.91 -11.86
N CYS A 54 13.15 -55.20 -11.69
CA CYS A 54 11.87 -55.86 -11.85
C CYS A 54 11.39 -56.26 -10.45
N ASP A 55 10.11 -56.05 -10.12
CA ASP A 55 9.51 -56.52 -8.86
C ASP A 55 9.34 -58.05 -8.93
N GLY A 56 10.46 -58.79 -8.84
CA GLY A 56 10.53 -60.23 -9.07
C GLY A 56 11.30 -60.63 -10.34
N PRO A 57 11.16 -61.87 -10.84
CA PRO A 57 11.68 -62.23 -12.15
C PRO A 57 11.00 -61.34 -13.20
N CYS A 58 11.77 -60.78 -14.15
CA CYS A 58 11.19 -60.02 -15.24
C CYS A 58 10.34 -60.98 -16.11
N ILE A 59 9.01 -60.88 -16.02
CA ILE A 59 8.06 -61.71 -16.76
C ILE A 59 7.39 -60.87 -17.87
N GLU A 60 6.88 -61.53 -18.90
CA GLU A 60 6.07 -60.93 -19.95
C GLU A 60 4.90 -60.10 -19.40
N GLY A 61 4.66 -58.92 -19.96
CA GLY A 61 3.54 -58.06 -19.56
C GLY A 61 3.79 -57.25 -18.28
N ASP A 62 4.84 -57.55 -17.52
CA ASP A 62 5.18 -56.80 -16.34
C ASP A 62 5.78 -55.43 -16.65
N ARG A 63 5.59 -54.53 -15.69
CA ARG A 63 6.28 -53.26 -15.67
C ARG A 63 7.73 -53.49 -15.27
N PHE A 64 8.64 -52.97 -16.09
CA PHE A 64 10.05 -52.95 -15.76
C PHE A 64 10.52 -51.51 -15.54
N SER A 65 11.55 -51.36 -14.72
CA SER A 65 12.25 -50.09 -14.57
C SER A 65 13.76 -50.32 -14.71
N VAL A 66 14.41 -49.46 -15.48
CA VAL A 66 15.85 -49.49 -15.69
C VAL A 66 16.41 -48.18 -15.19
N THR A 67 17.33 -48.28 -14.24
CA THR A 67 18.10 -47.14 -13.78
C THR A 67 19.38 -47.06 -14.59
N VAL A 68 19.51 -46.01 -15.39
CA VAL A 68 20.63 -45.77 -16.30
C VAL A 68 21.46 -44.62 -15.74
N THR A 69 22.76 -44.83 -15.60
CA THR A 69 23.73 -43.79 -15.22
C THR A 69 24.63 -43.50 -16.41
N ILE A 70 24.62 -42.25 -16.86
CA ILE A 70 25.46 -41.76 -17.96
C ILE A 70 26.50 -40.84 -17.36
N LYS A 71 27.78 -41.08 -17.69
CA LYS A 71 28.88 -40.18 -17.33
C LYS A 71 29.54 -39.60 -18.57
N ASN A 72 29.64 -38.27 -18.59
CA ASN A 72 30.40 -37.56 -19.62
C ASN A 72 31.90 -37.73 -19.37
N THR A 73 32.62 -38.38 -20.29
CA THR A 73 34.09 -38.47 -20.21
C THR A 73 34.78 -37.62 -21.28
N ASP A 74 34.02 -36.79 -21.98
CA ASP A 74 34.52 -35.80 -22.93
C ASP A 74 34.90 -34.50 -22.20
N GLU A 75 35.67 -33.65 -22.88
CA GLU A 75 36.08 -32.31 -22.42
C GLU A 75 34.99 -31.24 -22.70
N TYR A 76 33.93 -31.61 -23.43
CA TYR A 76 32.82 -30.71 -23.78
C TYR A 76 31.51 -31.09 -23.13
N ASP A 77 30.66 -30.09 -22.90
CA ASP A 77 29.27 -30.29 -22.48
C ASP A 77 28.46 -30.98 -23.59
N PHE A 78 27.66 -31.98 -23.23
CA PHE A 78 26.64 -32.53 -24.13
C PHE A 78 25.27 -32.58 -23.49
N ARG A 79 24.25 -32.67 -24.36
CA ARG A 79 22.84 -32.61 -24.00
C ARG A 79 22.10 -33.84 -24.48
N ILE A 80 21.31 -34.47 -23.61
CA ILE A 80 20.44 -35.58 -23.97
C ILE A 80 19.03 -35.05 -24.20
N ASP A 81 18.53 -35.27 -25.41
CA ASP A 81 17.17 -34.88 -25.83
C ASP A 81 16.16 -35.98 -25.48
N LYS A 82 16.51 -37.23 -25.84
CA LYS A 82 15.65 -38.39 -25.69
C LYS A 82 16.47 -39.64 -25.39
N ALA A 83 15.91 -40.50 -24.53
CA ALA A 83 16.41 -41.85 -24.27
C ALA A 83 15.30 -42.85 -24.60
N TYR A 84 15.65 -43.87 -25.39
CA TYR A 84 14.75 -44.95 -25.77
C TYR A 84 15.38 -46.30 -25.46
N ILE A 85 14.52 -47.23 -25.06
CA ILE A 85 14.81 -48.66 -25.10
C ILE A 85 14.02 -49.21 -26.29
N VAL A 86 14.72 -49.85 -27.23
CA VAL A 86 14.10 -50.49 -28.39
C VAL A 86 14.35 -52.00 -28.36
N ASP A 87 13.44 -52.77 -28.93
CA ASP A 87 13.61 -54.21 -29.11
C ASP A 87 14.52 -54.54 -30.32
N LYS A 88 14.72 -55.84 -30.59
CA LYS A 88 15.49 -56.34 -31.75
C LYS A 88 14.96 -55.88 -33.12
N ASN A 89 13.71 -55.43 -33.20
CA ASN A 89 13.07 -54.94 -34.42
C ASN A 89 13.04 -53.40 -34.48
N ASP A 90 13.77 -52.72 -33.59
CA ASP A 90 13.81 -51.27 -33.45
C ASP A 90 12.48 -50.63 -32.99
N SER A 91 11.61 -51.43 -32.37
CA SER A 91 10.34 -50.95 -31.79
C SER A 91 10.57 -50.39 -30.40
N ILE A 92 10.08 -49.18 -30.13
CA ILE A 92 10.25 -48.50 -28.84
C ILE A 92 9.40 -49.18 -27.77
N VAL A 93 10.03 -49.74 -26.75
CA VAL A 93 9.37 -50.41 -25.60
C VAL A 93 9.30 -49.52 -24.36
N ALA A 94 10.20 -48.54 -24.25
CA ALA A 94 10.18 -47.55 -23.20
C ALA A 94 10.83 -46.24 -23.67
N THR A 95 10.32 -45.10 -23.18
CA THR A 95 10.88 -43.79 -23.52
C THR A 95 10.89 -42.87 -22.32
N LYS A 96 11.97 -42.08 -22.19
CA LYS A 96 12.06 -40.96 -21.27
C LYS A 96 12.29 -39.69 -22.08
N PHE A 97 11.34 -38.75 -21.96
CA PHE A 97 11.40 -37.45 -22.62
C PHE A 97 11.75 -36.34 -21.62
N TYR A 98 12.60 -35.40 -22.04
CA TYR A 98 13.03 -34.24 -21.24
C TYR A 98 12.46 -32.93 -21.86
N PRO A 99 11.18 -32.60 -21.60
CA PRO A 99 10.45 -31.56 -22.34
C PRO A 99 10.86 -30.10 -22.09
N ARG A 100 11.61 -29.80 -21.02
CA ARG A 100 11.82 -28.38 -20.59
C ARG A 100 13.25 -27.98 -20.22
N LEU A 101 14.10 -28.92 -19.84
CA LEU A 101 15.55 -28.73 -19.76
C LEU A 101 16.18 -29.98 -20.34
N LEU A 102 16.91 -29.81 -21.45
CA LEU A 102 17.80 -30.86 -21.94
C LEU A 102 18.72 -31.25 -20.79
N LEU A 103 18.82 -32.55 -20.50
CA LEU A 103 19.75 -33.03 -19.49
C LEU A 103 21.16 -32.68 -19.97
N LYS A 104 21.78 -31.69 -19.32
CA LYS A 104 23.09 -31.15 -19.66
C LYS A 104 24.10 -31.77 -18.72
N LEU A 105 25.13 -32.41 -19.29
CA LEU A 105 26.23 -32.98 -18.53
C LEU A 105 27.53 -32.25 -18.86
N ALA A 106 28.13 -31.61 -17.85
CA ALA A 106 29.46 -31.05 -17.94
C ALA A 106 30.54 -32.16 -17.98
N PRO A 107 31.79 -31.85 -18.36
CA PRO A 107 32.89 -32.80 -18.31
C PRO A 107 33.00 -33.50 -16.96
N LEU A 108 33.12 -34.83 -16.98
CA LEU A 108 33.21 -35.72 -15.80
C LEU A 108 31.95 -35.82 -14.93
N GLU A 109 30.89 -35.09 -15.26
CA GLU A 109 29.60 -35.18 -14.58
C GLU A 109 28.87 -36.47 -14.97
N SER A 110 28.07 -37.00 -14.04
CA SER A 110 27.22 -38.16 -14.27
C SER A 110 25.80 -37.91 -13.80
N GLU A 111 24.82 -38.37 -14.56
CA GLU A 111 23.41 -38.34 -14.18
C GLU A 111 22.83 -39.75 -14.19
N THR A 112 21.99 -40.03 -13.20
CA THR A 112 21.21 -41.26 -13.11
C THR A 112 19.73 -40.97 -13.35
N PHE A 113 19.08 -41.71 -14.25
CA PHE A 113 17.66 -41.60 -14.49
C PHE A 113 17.00 -42.95 -14.72
N THR A 114 15.71 -43.03 -14.39
CA THR A 114 14.93 -44.25 -14.56
C THR A 114 14.05 -44.18 -15.80
N ILE A 115 14.14 -45.21 -16.65
CA ILE A 115 13.25 -45.47 -17.78
C ILE A 115 12.32 -46.61 -17.37
N SER A 116 11.01 -46.43 -17.51
CA SER A 116 10.01 -47.46 -17.22
C SER A 116 9.20 -47.79 -18.46
N GLY A 117 8.88 -49.08 -18.63
CA GLY A 117 8.10 -49.58 -19.75
C GLY A 117 7.34 -50.84 -19.37
N ILE A 118 6.69 -51.45 -20.36
CA ILE A 118 6.04 -52.75 -20.25
C ILE A 118 6.82 -53.72 -21.13
N LEU A 119 7.17 -54.89 -20.60
CA LEU A 119 7.88 -55.91 -21.35
C LEU A 119 6.96 -56.45 -22.47
N PRO A 120 7.35 -56.35 -23.75
CA PRO A 120 6.57 -56.92 -24.84
C PRO A 120 6.53 -58.45 -24.73
N ALA A 121 5.46 -59.03 -25.26
CA ALA A 121 5.27 -60.47 -25.37
C ALA A 121 6.43 -61.16 -26.10
N PRO A 122 7.27 -62.00 -25.47
CA PRO A 122 8.18 -62.85 -26.21
C PRO A 122 7.37 -63.77 -27.13
N SER A 123 7.59 -63.66 -28.43
CA SER A 123 7.24 -64.72 -29.36
C SER A 123 8.16 -65.92 -29.09
N SER A 124 7.78 -66.75 -28.11
CA SER A 124 8.37 -68.02 -27.66
C SER A 124 9.88 -68.03 -27.32
N GLY A 125 10.22 -68.08 -26.03
CA GLY A 125 11.44 -68.71 -25.50
C GLY A 125 12.81 -68.07 -25.83
N ASP A 126 12.86 -66.98 -26.60
CA ASP A 126 14.10 -66.30 -26.96
C ASP A 126 14.57 -65.32 -25.87
N LYS A 127 15.91 -65.15 -25.78
CA LYS A 127 16.51 -64.02 -25.04
C LYS A 127 15.99 -62.71 -25.64
N LEU A 128 15.56 -61.79 -24.79
CA LEU A 128 15.16 -60.46 -25.22
C LEU A 128 16.42 -59.58 -25.32
N GLU A 129 16.76 -59.22 -26.56
CA GLU A 129 17.82 -58.25 -26.86
C GLU A 129 17.19 -56.85 -26.94
N TYR A 130 17.78 -55.91 -26.19
CA TYR A 130 17.35 -54.51 -26.17
C TYR A 130 18.51 -53.60 -26.56
N MET A 131 18.21 -52.50 -27.24
CA MET A 131 19.18 -51.46 -27.55
C MET A 131 18.80 -50.15 -26.87
N TYR A 132 19.80 -49.46 -26.34
CA TYR A 132 19.65 -48.07 -25.91
C TYR A 132 19.99 -47.15 -27.06
N LYS A 133 19.07 -46.22 -27.34
CA LYS A 133 19.31 -45.14 -28.29
C LYS A 133 19.26 -43.81 -27.56
N PHE A 134 20.35 -43.06 -27.62
CA PHE A 134 20.44 -41.70 -27.11
C PHE A 134 20.58 -40.72 -28.25
N ARG A 135 19.78 -39.65 -28.22
CA ARG A 135 19.97 -38.51 -29.11
C ARG A 135 20.76 -37.44 -28.37
N ILE A 136 22.04 -37.32 -28.71
CA ILE A 136 23.00 -36.41 -28.06
C ILE A 136 23.24 -35.18 -28.94
N LYS A 137 23.26 -33.99 -28.32
CA LYS A 137 23.62 -32.72 -28.96
C LYS A 137 24.83 -32.12 -28.24
N TYR A 138 25.91 -31.88 -28.97
CA TYR A 138 27.11 -31.24 -28.44
C TYR A 138 27.01 -29.72 -28.52
N SER A 139 27.60 -29.05 -27.53
CA SER A 139 27.74 -27.60 -27.48
C SER A 139 29.09 -27.19 -28.07
N CYS A 140 29.28 -27.28 -29.39
CA CYS A 140 30.44 -26.64 -30.02
C CYS A 140 30.03 -25.32 -30.72
N TYR A 141 30.94 -24.36 -30.72
CA TYR A 141 30.60 -22.94 -30.89
C TYR A 141 30.10 -22.53 -32.29
N ASP A 142 30.07 -23.41 -33.30
CA ASP A 142 29.47 -23.13 -34.61
C ASP A 142 29.11 -24.38 -35.45
N CYS A 143 28.96 -25.56 -34.83
CA CYS A 143 28.55 -26.78 -35.55
C CYS A 143 27.44 -27.50 -34.77
N TRP A 144 26.27 -27.71 -35.38
CA TRP A 144 25.24 -28.62 -34.84
C TRP A 144 25.10 -29.89 -35.70
N PRO A 145 26.13 -30.76 -35.77
CA PRO A 145 25.87 -32.14 -36.16
C PRO A 145 25.13 -32.83 -35.00
N ILE A 146 23.93 -33.35 -35.29
CA ILE A 146 23.23 -34.27 -34.39
C ILE A 146 23.84 -35.65 -34.61
N TYR A 147 24.42 -36.23 -33.56
CA TYR A 147 24.90 -37.61 -33.59
C TYR A 147 23.89 -38.49 -32.86
N GLU A 148 23.58 -39.64 -33.45
CA GLU A 148 22.77 -40.69 -32.85
C GLU A 148 23.70 -41.87 -32.59
N GLU A 149 23.92 -42.19 -31.32
CA GLU A 149 24.76 -43.31 -30.92
C GLU A 149 23.89 -44.41 -30.29
N THR A 150 24.23 -45.66 -30.61
CA THR A 150 23.46 -46.85 -30.23
C THR A 150 24.33 -47.80 -29.43
N GLY A 151 23.88 -48.18 -28.23
CA GLY A 151 24.48 -49.25 -27.41
C GLY A 151 23.63 -50.52 -27.44
N PHE A 152 24.25 -51.69 -27.37
CA PHE A 152 23.59 -53.01 -27.42
C PHE A 152 23.69 -53.73 -26.07
N TYR A 153 22.59 -54.35 -25.61
CA TYR A 153 22.58 -55.20 -24.41
C TYR A 153 21.58 -56.37 -24.54
N SER A 154 21.78 -57.46 -23.78
CA SER A 154 20.93 -58.66 -23.85
C SER A 154 20.54 -59.17 -22.45
N ILE A 155 19.25 -59.48 -22.23
CA ILE A 155 18.73 -59.97 -20.94
C ILE A 155 18.00 -61.31 -21.15
N GLN A 156 18.11 -62.20 -20.16
CA GLN A 156 17.35 -63.45 -20.12
C GLN A 156 16.04 -63.23 -19.34
N VAL A 157 14.91 -63.57 -19.96
CA VAL A 157 13.55 -63.45 -19.42
C VAL A 157 13.00 -64.88 -19.27
N PHE A 158 12.32 -65.18 -18.15
CA PHE A 158 11.81 -66.53 -17.84
C PHE A 158 10.28 -66.61 -18.02
N PRO A 159 9.74 -67.69 -18.62
CA PRO A 159 8.30 -67.88 -18.74
C PRO A 159 7.64 -68.35 -17.42
N GLU A 160 6.37 -67.96 -17.26
CA GLU A 160 5.50 -68.05 -16.08
C GLU A 160 5.24 -69.49 -15.56
N VAL A 161 5.09 -69.64 -14.24
CA VAL A 161 4.91 -70.90 -13.50
C VAL A 161 3.43 -71.08 -13.12
N GLU A 162 2.91 -72.31 -13.26
CA GLU A 162 1.50 -72.71 -13.09
C GLU A 162 0.81 -72.25 -11.77
N ALA A 163 -0.46 -71.84 -11.90
CA ALA A 163 -1.28 -71.16 -10.90
C ALA A 163 -1.77 -72.03 -9.72
N ALA A 164 -1.66 -71.49 -8.51
CA ALA A 164 -2.24 -72.01 -7.27
C ALA A 164 -3.64 -71.39 -6.99
N GLN A 165 -4.49 -72.13 -6.27
CA GLN A 165 -5.82 -71.70 -5.80
C GLN A 165 -5.73 -70.40 -4.98
N GLU A 166 -6.59 -69.41 -5.28
CA GLU A 166 -6.45 -68.03 -4.77
C GLU A 166 -7.31 -67.71 -3.53
N CYS A 167 -8.42 -68.44 -3.29
CA CYS A 167 -9.32 -68.16 -2.16
C CYS A 167 -10.12 -69.40 -1.70
N ASP A 168 -10.60 -69.38 -0.44
CA ASP A 168 -11.56 -70.36 0.10
C ASP A 168 -12.89 -69.71 0.51
N THR A 169 -12.87 -68.42 0.86
CA THR A 169 -14.02 -67.62 1.31
C THR A 169 -13.93 -66.18 0.78
N ASP A 170 -15.05 -65.44 0.74
CA ASP A 170 -15.06 -64.05 0.23
C ASP A 170 -14.04 -63.11 0.91
N PRO A 171 -13.79 -63.17 2.23
CA PRO A 171 -12.77 -62.35 2.88
C PRO A 171 -11.35 -62.55 2.34
N ASP A 172 -11.04 -63.70 1.72
CA ASP A 172 -9.71 -64.00 1.18
C ASP A 172 -9.40 -63.19 -0.10
N CYS A 173 -10.44 -62.64 -0.75
CA CYS A 173 -10.32 -61.98 -2.05
C CYS A 173 -10.09 -60.47 -2.01
N GLY A 174 -10.13 -59.85 -0.83
CA GLY A 174 -10.08 -58.40 -0.67
C GLY A 174 -11.35 -57.68 -1.19
N SER A 175 -11.38 -56.35 -1.03
CA SER A 175 -12.57 -55.55 -1.38
C SER A 175 -12.93 -55.62 -2.87
N GLY A 176 -14.22 -55.74 -3.17
CA GLY A 176 -14.79 -55.74 -4.51
C GLY A 176 -14.80 -57.11 -5.20
N LYS A 177 -14.48 -58.19 -4.48
CA LYS A 177 -14.43 -59.56 -5.01
C LYS A 177 -15.13 -60.55 -4.07
N ILE A 178 -15.64 -61.63 -4.64
CA ILE A 178 -16.22 -62.79 -3.96
C ILE A 178 -15.50 -64.07 -4.40
N CYS A 179 -15.35 -65.02 -3.48
CA CYS A 179 -14.70 -66.28 -3.78
C CYS A 179 -15.70 -67.22 -4.45
N LYS A 180 -15.45 -67.53 -5.72
CA LYS A 180 -16.27 -68.46 -6.49
C LYS A 180 -15.39 -69.50 -7.16
N ASN A 181 -15.53 -70.76 -6.74
CA ASN A 181 -14.75 -71.90 -7.24
C ASN A 181 -13.23 -71.72 -7.09
N GLY A 182 -12.76 -71.17 -5.97
CA GLY A 182 -11.34 -70.98 -5.70
C GLY A 182 -10.68 -69.83 -6.46
N GLN A 183 -11.50 -68.98 -7.10
CA GLN A 183 -11.08 -67.79 -7.82
C GLN A 183 -11.79 -66.55 -7.28
N CYS A 184 -11.04 -65.46 -7.15
CA CYS A 184 -11.60 -64.18 -6.72
C CYS A 184 -12.22 -63.43 -7.89
N LEU A 185 -13.55 -63.53 -8.02
CA LEU A 185 -14.31 -62.85 -9.07
C LEU A 185 -14.88 -61.51 -8.57
N PRO A 186 -15.03 -60.48 -9.42
CA PRO A 186 -15.65 -59.21 -9.03
C PRO A 186 -17.07 -59.41 -8.48
N GLY A 187 -17.37 -58.85 -7.30
CA GLY A 187 -18.68 -58.98 -6.65
C GLY A 187 -18.66 -58.58 -5.17
N CYS A 188 -19.79 -58.74 -4.48
CA CYS A 188 -19.91 -58.52 -3.04
C CYS A 188 -20.97 -59.44 -2.41
N SER A 189 -20.84 -59.72 -1.11
CA SER A 189 -21.83 -60.42 -0.29
C SER A 189 -22.42 -59.57 0.84
N SER A 190 -21.82 -58.41 1.12
CA SER A 190 -22.31 -57.35 2.01
C SER A 190 -21.67 -56.02 1.62
N ASP A 191 -22.14 -54.91 2.19
CA ASP A 191 -21.58 -53.57 1.90
C ASP A 191 -20.09 -53.47 2.25
N LEU A 192 -19.65 -54.17 3.30
CA LEU A 192 -18.22 -54.29 3.69
C LEU A 192 -17.36 -54.96 2.62
N GLY A 193 -17.98 -55.73 1.72
CA GLY A 193 -17.32 -56.30 0.56
C GLY A 193 -17.08 -55.31 -0.57
N CYS A 194 -17.60 -54.08 -0.47
CA CYS A 194 -17.38 -53.01 -1.43
C CYS A 194 -16.39 -51.97 -0.91
N SER A 195 -15.85 -51.14 -1.80
CA SER A 195 -15.06 -49.97 -1.39
C SER A 195 -15.96 -48.90 -0.75
N GLU A 196 -15.38 -48.01 0.07
CA GLU A 196 -16.12 -46.87 0.65
C GLU A 196 -16.84 -46.07 -0.46
N GLY A 197 -18.11 -45.74 -0.23
CA GLY A 197 -18.94 -45.09 -1.26
C GLY A 197 -19.80 -46.03 -2.11
N TYR A 198 -19.73 -47.34 -1.88
CA TYR A 198 -20.51 -48.36 -2.60
C TYR A 198 -21.28 -49.25 -1.62
N GLN A 199 -22.44 -49.72 -2.04
CA GLN A 199 -23.27 -50.70 -1.33
C GLN A 199 -23.48 -51.95 -2.19
N CYS A 200 -23.70 -53.08 -1.56
CA CYS A 200 -23.91 -54.34 -2.23
C CYS A 200 -25.38 -54.51 -2.64
N MET A 201 -25.65 -54.39 -3.94
CA MET A 201 -26.98 -54.64 -4.51
C MET A 201 -26.87 -55.72 -5.58
N ASP A 202 -27.64 -56.80 -5.44
CA ASP A 202 -27.65 -57.95 -6.36
C ASP A 202 -26.25 -58.53 -6.64
N SER A 203 -25.46 -58.70 -5.57
CA SER A 203 -24.06 -59.16 -5.62
C SER A 203 -23.11 -58.28 -6.45
N LYS A 204 -23.50 -57.04 -6.72
CA LYS A 204 -22.69 -56.01 -7.39
C LYS A 204 -22.55 -54.78 -6.52
N CYS A 205 -21.34 -54.26 -6.43
CA CYS A 205 -21.10 -52.98 -5.79
C CYS A 205 -21.71 -51.85 -6.63
N SER A 206 -22.75 -51.23 -6.11
CA SER A 206 -23.43 -50.09 -6.69
C SER A 206 -23.06 -48.83 -5.91
N LYS A 207 -22.76 -47.74 -6.63
CA LYS A 207 -22.38 -46.47 -6.00
C LYS A 207 -23.54 -45.94 -5.14
N ILE A 208 -23.26 -45.60 -3.88
CA ILE A 208 -24.22 -44.94 -3.01
C ILE A 208 -24.38 -43.50 -3.53
N VAL A 209 -25.61 -43.12 -3.85
CA VAL A 209 -25.95 -41.75 -4.22
C VAL A 209 -26.29 -41.00 -2.93
N CYS A 210 -25.52 -39.96 -2.64
CA CYS A 210 -25.68 -39.12 -1.45
C CYS A 210 -25.72 -37.66 -1.91
N ASP A 211 -26.90 -37.21 -2.33
CA ASP A 211 -27.08 -35.88 -2.94
C ASP A 211 -26.87 -34.73 -1.94
N CYS A 212 -27.10 -35.01 -0.65
CA CYS A 212 -27.05 -34.04 0.44
C CYS A 212 -26.49 -34.68 1.72
N GLY A 213 -25.20 -34.99 1.71
CA GLY A 213 -24.54 -35.66 2.83
C GLY A 213 -23.13 -36.13 2.49
N TYR A 214 -22.55 -36.90 3.41
CA TYR A 214 -21.30 -37.60 3.18
C TYR A 214 -21.47 -39.08 3.46
N ILE A 215 -20.59 -39.90 2.89
CA ILE A 215 -20.64 -41.35 3.07
C ILE A 215 -19.68 -41.72 4.20
N SER A 216 -20.18 -42.46 5.18
CA SER A 216 -19.37 -43.04 6.24
C SER A 216 -19.93 -44.40 6.62
N GLY A 217 -19.09 -45.44 6.55
CA GLY A 217 -19.49 -46.80 6.88
C GLY A 217 -20.58 -47.32 5.94
N HIS A 218 -20.42 -47.09 4.63
CA HIS A 218 -21.38 -47.46 3.59
C HIS A 218 -22.79 -46.87 3.77
N THR A 219 -22.93 -45.80 4.57
CA THR A 219 -24.19 -45.12 4.80
C THR A 219 -24.06 -43.65 4.42
N CYS A 220 -25.07 -43.10 3.75
CA CYS A 220 -25.17 -41.65 3.51
C CYS A 220 -25.65 -40.98 4.80
N ILE A 221 -24.76 -40.23 5.45
CA ILE A 221 -25.07 -39.37 6.58
C ILE A 221 -25.47 -38.01 6.00
N LYS A 222 -26.74 -37.64 6.19
CA LYS A 222 -27.25 -36.36 5.70
C LYS A 222 -26.64 -35.20 6.46
N TYR A 223 -26.41 -34.12 5.72
CA TYR A 223 -26.16 -32.83 6.32
C TYR A 223 -27.42 -32.24 6.95
N GLU A 224 -27.25 -31.21 7.77
CA GLU A 224 -28.38 -30.47 8.33
C GLU A 224 -29.16 -29.74 7.23
N CYS A 225 -28.45 -29.15 6.26
CA CYS A 225 -29.07 -28.50 5.11
C CYS A 225 -28.23 -28.66 3.83
N CYS A 226 -28.89 -28.53 2.67
CA CYS A 226 -28.24 -28.37 1.36
C CYS A 226 -28.75 -27.19 0.57
N SER A 227 -29.78 -26.52 1.08
CA SER A 227 -30.36 -25.29 0.57
C SER A 227 -31.08 -24.56 1.69
N ASN A 228 -31.36 -23.27 1.51
CA ASN A 228 -32.14 -22.50 2.49
C ASN A 228 -33.57 -23.05 2.69
N ALA A 229 -34.08 -23.86 1.77
CA ALA A 229 -35.39 -24.50 1.90
C ALA A 229 -35.39 -25.64 2.94
N ASP A 230 -34.20 -26.14 3.32
CA ASP A 230 -34.05 -27.17 4.34
C ASP A 230 -34.02 -26.58 5.76
N CYS A 231 -33.78 -25.27 5.90
CA CYS A 231 -33.70 -24.57 7.18
C CYS A 231 -35.05 -23.99 7.64
N GLY A 232 -35.16 -23.68 8.93
CA GLY A 232 -36.33 -23.05 9.52
C GLY A 232 -36.57 -21.62 9.03
N THR A 233 -37.72 -21.04 9.39
CA THR A 233 -37.97 -19.62 9.13
C THR A 233 -36.99 -18.76 9.93
N GLY A 234 -36.31 -17.83 9.26
CA GLY A 234 -35.26 -17.01 9.88
C GLY A 234 -33.90 -17.70 9.93
N GLU A 235 -33.66 -18.73 9.12
CA GLU A 235 -32.38 -19.41 9.00
C GLU A 235 -31.94 -19.54 7.53
N TYR A 236 -30.64 -19.66 7.29
CA TYR A 236 -30.06 -19.93 5.98
C TYR A 236 -29.02 -21.05 6.05
N CYS A 237 -28.78 -21.70 4.92
CA CYS A 237 -27.84 -22.81 4.82
C CYS A 237 -26.45 -22.30 4.42
N GLU A 238 -25.47 -22.46 5.30
CA GLU A 238 -24.07 -22.21 5.01
C GLU A 238 -23.22 -23.39 5.46
N ASN A 239 -22.27 -23.83 4.63
CA ASN A 239 -21.39 -24.97 4.96
C ASN A 239 -22.12 -26.23 5.47
N GLN A 240 -23.33 -26.46 4.95
CA GLN A 240 -24.18 -27.61 5.27
C GLN A 240 -24.80 -27.62 6.69
N GLU A 241 -24.76 -26.49 7.38
CA GLU A 241 -25.41 -26.23 8.67
C GLU A 241 -26.39 -25.05 8.55
N CYS A 242 -27.46 -25.05 9.36
CA CYS A 242 -28.43 -23.95 9.39
C CYS A 242 -27.98 -22.88 10.37
N TYR A 243 -27.89 -21.64 9.90
CA TYR A 243 -27.53 -20.47 10.71
C TYR A 243 -28.70 -19.51 10.79
N TYR A 244 -28.91 -18.90 11.95
CA TYR A 244 -29.93 -17.90 12.15
C TYR A 244 -29.60 -16.61 11.38
N ILE A 245 -30.62 -16.02 10.75
CA ILE A 245 -30.58 -14.72 10.06
C ILE A 245 -30.84 -13.66 11.12
N GLU A 246 -29.82 -12.88 11.45
CA GLU A 246 -29.97 -11.73 12.35
C GLU A 246 -30.51 -10.49 11.62
N CYS A 247 -30.19 -10.34 10.34
CA CYS A 247 -30.64 -9.22 9.50
C CYS A 247 -30.80 -9.61 8.03
N GLU A 248 -31.72 -8.96 7.32
CA GLU A 248 -31.83 -8.99 5.85
C GLU A 248 -31.33 -7.69 5.20
N ASP A 249 -31.43 -6.58 5.92
CA ASP A 249 -30.92 -5.27 5.52
C ASP A 249 -30.37 -4.49 6.72
N ASN A 250 -29.83 -3.30 6.47
CA ASN A 250 -29.20 -2.50 7.51
C ASN A 250 -30.20 -1.96 8.53
N ASP A 251 -31.46 -1.71 8.14
CA ASP A 251 -32.46 -1.07 9.01
C ASP A 251 -32.89 -2.00 10.18
N GLU A 252 -32.53 -3.28 10.10
CA GLU A 252 -32.72 -4.29 11.14
C GLU A 252 -31.57 -4.34 12.18
N CYS A 253 -30.45 -3.66 11.91
CA CYS A 253 -29.28 -3.60 12.80
C CYS A 253 -29.26 -2.30 13.64
N GLU A 254 -28.36 -2.21 14.64
CA GLU A 254 -28.12 -0.95 15.35
C GLU A 254 -27.46 0.10 14.43
N ASP A 255 -27.58 1.39 14.78
CA ASP A 255 -27.11 2.53 13.96
C ASP A 255 -25.61 2.45 13.58
N ASP A 256 -24.79 1.82 14.43
CA ASP A 256 -23.34 1.63 14.26
C ASP A 256 -22.96 0.26 13.66
N GLU A 257 -23.95 -0.51 13.21
CA GLU A 257 -23.80 -1.80 12.57
C GLU A 257 -24.33 -1.77 11.13
N LYS A 258 -23.97 -2.79 10.34
CA LYS A 258 -24.52 -3.02 9.01
C LYS A 258 -24.79 -4.50 8.81
N CYS A 259 -25.73 -4.82 7.93
CA CYS A 259 -26.01 -6.20 7.59
C CYS A 259 -24.98 -6.73 6.58
N GLU A 260 -24.20 -7.74 6.99
CA GLU A 260 -23.24 -8.41 6.13
C GLU A 260 -23.35 -9.93 6.33
N ASN A 261 -23.73 -10.64 5.26
CA ASN A 261 -23.98 -12.09 5.30
C ASN A 261 -24.98 -12.51 6.38
N TYR A 262 -26.10 -11.79 6.47
CA TYR A 262 -27.19 -12.05 7.42
C TYR A 262 -26.83 -11.84 8.90
N LEU A 263 -25.70 -11.19 9.18
CA LEU A 263 -25.23 -10.85 10.53
C LEU A 263 -25.06 -9.35 10.65
N CYS A 264 -25.44 -8.80 11.80
CA CYS A 264 -25.14 -7.40 12.12
C CYS A 264 -23.68 -7.30 12.54
N VAL A 265 -22.89 -6.61 11.72
CA VAL A 265 -21.46 -6.41 11.97
C VAL A 265 -21.17 -4.94 12.22
N GLY A 266 -20.39 -4.66 13.27
CA GLY A 266 -19.97 -3.30 13.61
C GLY A 266 -19.21 -2.62 12.47
N ILE A 267 -19.61 -1.37 12.17
CA ILE A 267 -18.99 -0.56 11.11
C ILE A 267 -17.65 -0.02 11.62
N LYS A 268 -16.57 -0.36 10.92
CA LYS A 268 -15.23 0.17 11.20
C LYS A 268 -14.98 1.45 10.42
N CYS A 269 -15.08 2.59 11.09
CA CYS A 269 -14.80 3.89 10.51
C CYS A 269 -13.34 4.33 10.65
N GLY A 270 -12.92 5.31 9.85
CA GLY A 270 -11.60 5.92 9.96
C GLY A 270 -11.42 6.69 11.27
N ALA A 271 -10.18 7.11 11.56
CA ALA A 271 -9.85 7.83 12.80
C ALA A 271 -10.57 9.19 12.97
N CYS A 272 -11.18 9.71 11.90
CA CYS A 272 -11.83 11.01 11.81
C CYS A 272 -13.34 10.89 11.50
N GLU A 273 -13.92 9.73 11.81
CA GLU A 273 -15.28 9.37 11.47
C GLU A 273 -15.93 8.62 12.64
N TYR A 274 -17.25 8.57 12.65
CA TYR A 274 -18.05 7.74 13.54
C TYR A 274 -19.12 7.01 12.74
N ALA A 275 -19.54 5.85 13.24
CA ALA A 275 -20.63 5.09 12.64
C ALA A 275 -21.97 5.67 13.11
N SER A 276 -22.86 5.97 12.15
CA SER A 276 -24.23 6.38 12.39
C SER A 276 -25.02 6.28 11.08
N ASP A 277 -26.30 5.93 11.14
CA ASP A 277 -27.16 5.74 9.96
C ASP A 277 -26.53 4.73 8.98
N HIS A 278 -25.97 3.64 9.55
CA HIS A 278 -25.31 2.54 8.85
C HIS A 278 -24.16 2.95 7.93
N ARG A 279 -23.52 4.10 8.19
CA ARG A 279 -22.37 4.60 7.44
C ARG A 279 -21.38 5.34 8.33
N CYS A 280 -20.19 5.57 7.78
CA CYS A 280 -19.20 6.44 8.41
C CYS A 280 -19.53 7.90 8.10
N ILE A 281 -19.82 8.66 9.14
CA ILE A 281 -20.03 10.11 9.10
C ILE A 281 -18.74 10.77 9.59
N LYS A 282 -18.25 11.74 8.83
CA LYS A 282 -17.09 12.56 9.24
C LYS A 282 -17.47 13.42 10.42
N TYR A 283 -16.54 13.56 11.35
CA TYR A 283 -16.64 14.61 12.35
C TYR A 283 -16.52 16.00 11.73
N ASP A 284 -16.93 17.03 12.47
CA ASP A 284 -16.79 18.42 12.03
C ASP A 284 -15.32 18.81 11.85
N CYS A 285 -14.44 18.28 12.70
CA CYS A 285 -13.00 18.47 12.63
C CYS A 285 -12.24 17.30 13.25
N CYS A 286 -10.97 17.15 12.86
CA CYS A 286 -10.02 16.20 13.45
C CYS A 286 -8.67 16.84 13.80
N SER A 287 -8.50 18.09 13.39
CA SER A 287 -7.41 18.97 13.80
C SER A 287 -7.86 20.42 13.69
N ASP A 288 -7.13 21.33 14.33
CA ASP A 288 -7.42 22.77 14.24
C ASP A 288 -7.38 23.29 12.79
N ALA A 289 -6.66 22.61 11.89
CA ALA A 289 -6.58 22.99 10.48
C ALA A 289 -7.90 22.76 9.70
N ASP A 290 -8.80 21.93 10.23
CA ASP A 290 -10.12 21.70 9.63
C ASP A 290 -11.10 22.84 9.95
N CYS A 291 -10.78 23.67 10.95
CA CYS A 291 -11.61 24.79 11.40
C CYS A 291 -11.10 26.10 10.79
N THR A 292 -11.99 26.85 10.11
CA THR A 292 -11.62 28.13 9.48
C THR A 292 -11.34 29.24 10.51
N ASP A 293 -12.18 29.33 11.54
CA ASP A 293 -12.14 30.41 12.56
C ASP A 293 -12.26 29.82 13.98
N GLY A 294 -11.55 28.73 14.26
CA GLY A 294 -11.67 28.04 15.54
C GLY A 294 -10.61 26.97 15.75
N TYR A 295 -10.75 26.21 16.82
CA TYR A 295 -9.92 25.06 17.13
C TYR A 295 -10.79 23.81 17.29
N CYS A 296 -10.18 22.65 17.12
CA CYS A 296 -10.88 21.38 17.22
C CYS A 296 -10.85 20.85 18.65
N GLU A 297 -12.02 20.72 19.26
CA GLU A 297 -12.17 20.14 20.59
C GLU A 297 -13.27 19.09 20.58
N ASN A 298 -12.94 17.85 20.97
CA ASN A 298 -13.86 16.70 20.93
C ASN A 298 -14.55 16.56 19.57
N ASN A 299 -13.78 16.69 18.48
CA ASN A 299 -14.23 16.55 17.10
C ASN A 299 -15.27 17.59 16.64
N LYS A 300 -15.38 18.71 17.37
CA LYS A 300 -16.22 19.87 17.01
C LYS A 300 -15.36 21.12 16.89
N CYS A 301 -15.61 21.92 15.86
CA CYS A 301 -14.98 23.22 15.74
C CYS A 301 -15.56 24.18 16.77
N ILE A 302 -14.73 24.59 17.72
CA ILE A 302 -15.06 25.63 18.69
C ILE A 302 -14.55 26.96 18.13
N PRO A 303 -15.43 27.94 17.86
CA PRO A 303 -15.03 29.24 17.34
C PRO A 303 -14.06 29.96 18.28
N TYR A 304 -13.10 30.66 17.69
CA TYR A 304 -12.28 31.60 18.43
C TYR A 304 -13.10 32.78 18.95
N GLU A 305 -12.65 33.41 20.03
CA GLU A 305 -13.29 34.65 20.51
C GLU A 305 -13.08 35.80 19.52
N CYS A 306 -11.93 35.80 18.83
CA CYS A 306 -11.62 36.74 17.76
C CYS A 306 -10.64 36.13 16.76
N VAL A 307 -10.72 36.60 15.51
CA VAL A 307 -9.74 36.32 14.43
C VAL A 307 -8.97 37.59 14.09
N SER A 308 -9.58 38.74 14.36
CA SER A 308 -9.06 40.07 14.09
C SER A 308 -9.47 41.05 15.20
N ASP A 309 -8.81 42.20 15.28
CA ASP A 309 -9.17 43.24 16.25
C ASP A 309 -10.63 43.69 16.10
N SER A 310 -11.17 43.69 14.87
CA SER A 310 -12.56 44.09 14.60
C SER A 310 -13.62 43.18 15.20
N ASP A 311 -13.25 41.97 15.63
CA ASP A 311 -14.16 41.06 16.33
C ASP A 311 -14.27 41.43 17.83
N CYS A 312 -13.34 42.25 18.34
CA CYS A 312 -13.31 42.72 19.72
C CYS A 312 -13.95 44.10 19.90
N LEU A 313 -14.15 44.52 21.15
CA LEU A 313 -14.57 45.89 21.46
C LEU A 313 -13.44 46.90 21.16
N ASP A 314 -13.78 48.18 20.97
CA ASP A 314 -12.82 49.25 20.67
C ASP A 314 -11.64 49.36 21.66
N ALA A 315 -11.88 48.98 22.93
CA ALA A 315 -10.89 48.99 24.01
C ALA A 315 -10.11 47.67 24.15
N GLN A 316 -10.21 46.78 23.18
CA GLN A 316 -9.57 45.47 23.16
C GLN A 316 -8.87 45.24 21.83
N THR A 317 -7.89 44.33 21.85
CA THR A 317 -7.22 43.81 20.65
C THR A 317 -7.28 42.29 20.67
N CYS A 318 -7.25 41.69 19.48
CA CYS A 318 -7.21 40.25 19.34
C CYS A 318 -5.77 39.76 19.50
N SER A 319 -5.51 39.02 20.57
CA SER A 319 -4.20 38.42 20.83
C SER A 319 -4.37 36.95 21.18
N ASN A 320 -3.74 36.07 20.39
CA ASN A 320 -3.87 34.62 20.51
C ASN A 320 -5.35 34.17 20.56
N HIS A 321 -6.16 34.69 19.63
CA HIS A 321 -7.58 34.36 19.50
C HIS A 321 -8.46 34.70 20.71
N LYS A 322 -7.98 35.61 21.58
CA LYS A 322 -8.73 36.16 22.72
C LYS A 322 -8.72 37.68 22.67
N CYS A 323 -9.85 38.27 23.06
CA CYS A 323 -9.95 39.72 23.18
C CYS A 323 -9.28 40.19 24.47
N VAL A 324 -8.09 40.77 24.36
CA VAL A 324 -7.33 41.30 25.48
C VAL A 324 -7.53 42.80 25.60
N SER A 325 -7.60 43.32 26.82
CA SER A 325 -7.80 44.76 27.04
C SER A 325 -6.57 45.56 26.61
N LEU A 326 -6.80 46.63 25.84
CA LEU A 326 -5.77 47.54 25.39
C LEU A 326 -5.46 48.55 26.50
N ALA A 327 -4.25 48.46 27.08
CA ALA A 327 -3.80 49.36 28.13
C ALA A 327 -3.17 50.62 27.54
N CYS A 328 -3.92 51.72 27.49
CA CYS A 328 -3.43 53.01 27.03
C CYS A 328 -2.79 53.83 28.16
N GLY A 329 -1.87 54.74 27.81
CA GLY A 329 -1.24 55.64 28.78
C GLY A 329 -2.24 56.62 29.41
N GLN A 330 -1.82 57.32 30.48
CA GLN A 330 -2.66 58.30 31.20
C GLN A 330 -3.12 59.50 30.35
N CYS A 331 -2.66 59.61 29.10
CA CYS A 331 -2.90 60.70 28.16
C CYS A 331 -3.47 60.20 26.82
N GLU A 332 -4.09 59.02 26.84
CA GLU A 332 -4.59 58.34 25.65
C GLU A 332 -5.99 57.77 25.91
N TYR A 333 -6.75 57.56 24.84
CA TYR A 333 -8.02 56.84 24.84
C TYR A 333 -8.02 55.76 23.77
N THR A 334 -8.91 54.78 23.90
CA THR A 334 -9.06 53.70 22.94
C THR A 334 -10.01 54.11 21.83
N ALA A 335 -9.57 54.06 20.58
CA ALA A 335 -10.43 54.17 19.41
C ALA A 335 -9.86 53.34 18.26
N GLN A 336 -10.72 52.59 17.55
CA GLN A 336 -10.32 51.72 16.44
C GLN A 336 -9.18 50.77 16.84
N HIS A 337 -9.27 50.16 18.02
CA HIS A 337 -8.28 49.21 18.55
C HIS A 337 -6.87 49.79 18.74
N LYS A 338 -6.74 51.11 18.87
CA LYS A 338 -5.48 51.81 19.09
C LYS A 338 -5.60 52.81 20.23
N CYS A 339 -4.47 53.06 20.88
CA CYS A 339 -4.32 54.16 21.82
C CYS A 339 -4.11 55.45 21.01
N VAL A 340 -5.12 56.32 21.06
CA VAL A 340 -5.09 57.63 20.43
C VAL A 340 -4.78 58.65 21.52
N LYS A 341 -3.79 59.51 21.28
CA LYS A 341 -3.50 60.59 22.21
C LYS A 341 -4.65 61.58 22.25
N TYR A 342 -4.94 62.06 23.45
CA TYR A 342 -5.76 63.24 23.62
C TYR A 342 -5.09 64.47 23.02
N ASP A 343 -5.87 65.50 22.70
CA ASP A 343 -5.34 66.77 22.18
C ASP A 343 -4.42 67.45 23.20
N CYS A 344 -4.69 67.27 24.50
CA CYS A 344 -3.84 67.74 25.58
C CYS A 344 -3.96 66.89 26.85
N CYS A 345 -2.91 66.92 27.68
CA CYS A 345 -2.92 66.31 29.02
C CYS A 345 -2.38 67.24 30.10
N SER A 346 -1.74 68.32 29.68
CA SER A 346 -1.38 69.45 30.48
C SER A 346 -1.59 70.72 29.66
N ASN A 347 -1.67 71.87 30.34
CA ASN A 347 -1.81 73.14 29.64
C ASN A 347 -0.63 73.42 28.68
N ASN A 348 0.56 72.89 28.98
CA ASN A 348 1.76 73.07 28.16
C ASN A 348 1.66 72.37 26.80
N ASP A 349 0.74 71.42 26.63
CA ASP A 349 0.49 70.76 25.34
C ASP A 349 -0.36 71.64 24.41
N CYS A 350 -1.02 72.67 24.97
CA CYS A 350 -1.84 73.63 24.23
C CYS A 350 -1.03 74.86 23.83
N ASN A 351 -1.58 75.66 22.90
CA ASN A 351 -1.00 76.96 22.60
C ASN A 351 -1.04 77.89 23.82
N ALA A 352 -0.18 78.92 23.83
CA ALA A 352 -0.05 79.85 24.96
C ALA A 352 -1.38 80.54 25.35
N ASN A 353 -2.32 80.72 24.42
CA ASN A 353 -3.64 81.31 24.65
C ASN A 353 -4.76 80.31 24.94
N GLN A 354 -4.41 79.05 25.19
CA GLN A 354 -5.33 77.96 25.48
C GLN A 354 -4.96 77.29 26.80
N TYR A 355 -5.91 76.57 27.38
CA TYR A 355 -5.72 75.70 28.53
C TYR A 355 -6.34 74.33 28.22
N CYS A 356 -5.85 73.29 28.89
CA CYS A 356 -6.37 71.94 28.71
C CYS A 356 -7.61 71.75 29.58
N ASP A 357 -8.74 71.43 28.97
CA ASP A 357 -10.01 71.14 29.64
C ASP A 357 -10.60 69.85 29.10
N ASN A 358 -10.83 68.86 29.97
CA ASN A 358 -11.28 67.51 29.59
C ASN A 358 -10.54 66.96 28.36
N HIS A 359 -9.21 67.08 28.36
CA HIS A 359 -8.35 66.57 27.29
C HIS A 359 -8.46 67.28 25.91
N ALA A 360 -9.15 68.42 25.85
CA ALA A 360 -9.23 69.29 24.69
C ALA A 360 -8.67 70.70 24.98
N CYS A 361 -7.94 71.28 24.03
CA CYS A 361 -7.42 72.64 24.18
C CYS A 361 -8.53 73.68 23.99
N SER A 362 -8.90 74.34 25.08
CA SER A 362 -9.92 75.39 25.12
C SER A 362 -9.29 76.78 25.20
N TYR A 363 -9.86 77.78 24.52
CA TYR A 363 -9.33 79.14 24.55
C TYR A 363 -9.55 79.82 25.90
N LEU A 364 -8.54 80.58 26.36
CA LEU A 364 -8.64 81.41 27.55
C LEU A 364 -9.47 82.67 27.25
N ALA A 365 -10.62 82.80 27.91
CA ALA A 365 -11.43 84.02 27.88
C ALA A 365 -10.98 84.99 28.98
N CYS A 366 -9.90 85.74 28.72
CA CYS A 366 -9.41 86.75 29.67
C CYS A 366 -10.22 88.05 29.57
N ASN A 367 -10.50 88.68 30.72
CA ASN A 367 -11.12 90.00 30.76
C ASN A 367 -10.16 91.07 30.20
N THR A 368 -10.70 92.22 29.81
CA THR A 368 -9.94 93.33 29.19
C THR A 368 -8.80 93.91 30.04
N MET A 369 -8.69 93.55 31.32
CA MET A 369 -7.60 93.95 32.22
C MET A 369 -6.61 92.83 32.56
N GLN A 370 -6.70 91.70 31.87
CA GLN A 370 -5.84 90.54 32.07
C GLN A 370 -5.01 90.25 30.81
N THR A 371 -3.79 89.78 31.01
CA THR A 371 -2.90 89.29 29.94
C THR A 371 -2.67 87.80 30.13
N ILE A 372 -2.53 87.06 29.04
CA ILE A 372 -2.27 85.62 29.10
C ILE A 372 -0.79 85.39 29.43
N LYS A 373 -0.52 84.64 30.48
CA LYS A 373 0.81 84.19 30.86
C LYS A 373 0.72 82.78 31.44
N ASP A 374 1.59 81.88 30.99
CA ASP A 374 1.65 80.48 31.45
C ASP A 374 0.27 79.79 31.49
N HIS A 375 -0.51 79.92 30.40
CA HIS A 375 -1.85 79.35 30.25
C HIS A 375 -2.88 79.81 31.30
N LYS A 376 -2.68 81.00 31.89
CA LYS A 376 -3.59 81.63 32.85
C LYS A 376 -3.81 83.09 32.50
N CYS A 377 -4.98 83.62 32.85
CA CYS A 377 -5.26 85.05 32.79
C CYS A 377 -4.68 85.72 34.03
N GLU A 378 -3.52 86.36 33.89
CA GLU A 378 -2.95 87.16 34.97
C GLU A 378 -3.43 88.60 34.84
N THR A 379 -3.86 89.18 35.96
CA THR A 379 -4.19 90.61 36.01
C THR A 379 -2.94 91.39 35.67
N ASN A 380 -3.01 92.22 34.63
CA ASN A 380 -1.91 93.08 34.26
C ASN A 380 -1.78 94.16 35.33
N LEU A 381 -0.96 93.87 36.35
CA LEU A 381 -0.74 94.72 37.51
C LEU A 381 -0.37 96.16 37.11
N PRO A 382 0.47 96.41 36.10
CA PRO A 382 0.70 97.76 35.55
C PRO A 382 -0.59 98.46 35.08
N VAL A 383 -1.47 97.76 34.36
CA VAL A 383 -2.74 98.33 33.87
C VAL A 383 -3.71 98.59 35.02
N ALA A 384 -3.84 97.66 35.98
CA ALA A 384 -4.71 97.84 37.14
C ALA A 384 -4.24 99.00 38.04
N VAL A 385 -2.94 99.09 38.31
CA VAL A 385 -2.34 100.21 39.06
C VAL A 385 -2.50 101.52 38.27
N GLY A 386 -2.34 101.51 36.95
CA GLY A 386 -2.56 102.67 36.09
C GLY A 386 -4.00 103.19 36.17
N ILE A 387 -5.00 102.30 36.14
CA ILE A 387 -6.42 102.65 36.25
C ILE A 387 -6.75 103.20 37.64
N VAL A 388 -6.28 102.54 38.71
CA VAL A 388 -6.49 103.04 40.08
C VAL A 388 -5.82 104.39 40.28
N ALA A 389 -4.58 104.58 39.79
CA ALA A 389 -3.90 105.87 39.84
C ALA A 389 -4.68 106.95 39.06
N ALA A 390 -5.20 106.62 37.87
CA ALA A 390 -6.05 107.53 37.11
C ALA A 390 -7.35 107.88 37.86
N PHE A 391 -8.02 106.92 38.49
CA PHE A 391 -9.20 107.17 39.33
C PHE A 391 -8.88 108.01 40.56
N VAL A 392 -7.73 107.79 41.22
CA VAL A 392 -7.28 108.61 42.35
C VAL A 392 -6.99 110.04 41.90
N ILE A 393 -6.37 110.24 40.73
CA ILE A 393 -6.14 111.56 40.14
C ILE A 393 -7.48 112.23 39.80
N VAL A 394 -8.41 111.51 39.17
CA VAL A 394 -9.75 112.02 38.84
C VAL A 394 -10.55 112.34 40.11
N LEU A 395 -10.52 111.50 41.14
CA LEU A 395 -11.16 111.77 42.42
C LEU A 395 -10.50 112.94 43.15
N ALA A 396 -9.17 113.08 43.09
CA ALA A 396 -8.48 114.25 43.63
C ALA A 396 -8.89 115.53 42.88
N LEU A 397 -9.05 115.47 41.56
CA LEU A 397 -9.59 116.57 40.75
C LEU A 397 -11.06 116.85 41.08
N ILE A 398 -11.91 115.84 41.25
CA ILE A 398 -13.32 116.00 41.66
C ILE A 398 -13.40 116.59 43.07
N LEU A 399 -12.62 116.11 44.03
CA LEU A 399 -12.55 116.66 45.38
C LEU A 399 -11.99 118.09 45.38
N PHE A 400 -11.04 118.39 44.50
CA PHE A 400 -10.55 119.75 44.27
C PHE A 400 -11.64 120.66 43.68
N LEU A 401 -12.46 120.16 42.77
CA LEU A 401 -13.63 120.85 42.23
C LEU A 401 -14.74 121.02 43.28
N LEU A 402 -15.01 120.00 44.12
CA LEU A 402 -15.97 120.05 45.22
C LEU A 402 -15.53 120.99 46.35
N LYS A 403 -14.22 121.16 46.59
CA LYS A 403 -13.68 122.13 47.56
C LYS A 403 -13.91 123.59 47.15
N LYS A 404 -14.27 123.86 45.88
CA LYS A 404 -14.56 125.21 45.36
C LYS A 404 -16.06 125.56 45.33
N GLY A 405 -16.96 124.67 45.75
CA GLY A 405 -18.41 124.85 45.64
C GLY A 405 -19.12 125.07 46.97
N GLY A 406 -19.62 126.29 47.18
CA GLY A 406 -20.28 126.80 48.38
C GLY A 406 -21.47 126.03 48.98
N LYS A 407 -21.62 126.33 50.29
CA LYS A 407 -22.80 126.34 51.19
C LYS A 407 -24.21 126.43 50.56
N LYS A 408 -25.16 125.94 51.38
CA LYS A 408 -26.65 126.09 51.42
C LYS A 408 -27.38 125.02 50.59
N GLY A 409 -28.45 124.37 51.04
CA GLY A 409 -29.28 124.46 52.23
C GLY A 409 -30.32 123.32 52.22
N THR A 410 -30.95 123.13 53.38
CA THR A 410 -32.03 122.20 53.77
C THR A 410 -33.28 122.19 52.87
N GLU A 411 -33.92 121.01 52.69
CA GLU A 411 -35.39 120.86 52.92
C GLU A 411 -35.89 119.39 52.96
N LYS A 412 -36.96 119.18 53.75
CA LYS A 412 -37.71 117.94 54.06
C LYS A 412 -38.79 117.60 53.02
N LYS A 413 -39.14 116.31 52.86
CA LYS A 413 -40.51 115.70 52.87
C LYS A 413 -40.43 114.25 52.36
N LYS A 414 -40.81 113.22 53.14
CA LYS A 414 -42.15 112.63 53.41
C LYS A 414 -42.84 111.94 52.21
N GLY A 415 -43.15 110.65 52.41
CA GLY A 415 -44.32 109.95 51.84
C GLY A 415 -43.99 108.75 50.93
N THR A 416 -44.33 107.51 51.33
CA THR A 416 -45.52 106.71 50.88
C THR A 416 -45.45 106.31 49.39
N GLU A 417 -45.81 105.12 48.89
CA GLU A 417 -46.46 103.90 49.37
C GLU A 417 -46.38 102.89 48.19
N LYS A 418 -46.61 101.60 48.47
CA LYS A 418 -47.32 100.63 47.60
C LYS A 418 -46.73 100.11 46.27
N LYS A 419 -46.60 98.77 46.31
CA LYS A 419 -47.31 97.75 45.50
C LYS A 419 -46.70 97.24 44.19
N LYS A 420 -46.70 95.89 44.17
CA LYS A 420 -47.03 94.96 43.07
C LYS A 420 -46.03 94.97 41.91
N GLY A 421 -45.54 93.83 41.44
CA GLY A 421 -45.91 92.44 41.66
C GLY A 421 -45.50 91.63 40.44
N THR A 422 -45.64 90.31 40.53
CA THR A 422 -45.67 89.35 39.39
C THR A 422 -44.36 89.27 38.57
N GLU A 423 -43.87 88.15 38.07
CA GLU A 423 -44.52 86.95 37.57
C GLU A 423 -43.44 85.85 37.36
N LYS A 424 -43.83 84.58 37.52
CA LYS A 424 -43.53 83.40 36.65
C LYS A 424 -42.09 83.21 36.11
N LYS A 425 -41.51 82.00 36.07
CA LYS A 425 -42.09 80.70 35.68
C LYS A 425 -40.99 79.61 35.79
N LYS A 426 -41.41 78.41 36.21
CA LYS A 426 -41.07 77.04 35.71
C LYS A 426 -39.58 76.68 35.53
N GLY A 427 -39.08 75.66 36.24
CA GLY A 427 -39.22 74.23 35.87
C GLY A 427 -37.86 73.79 35.28
N THR A 428 -37.24 72.65 35.52
CA THR A 428 -37.71 71.26 35.68
C THR A 428 -36.45 70.49 36.15
N GLU A 429 -36.42 69.85 37.31
CA GLU A 429 -36.50 68.39 37.48
C GLU A 429 -35.84 67.55 36.36
N LYS A 430 -34.71 66.87 36.68
CA LYS A 430 -34.65 65.40 36.64
C LYS A 430 -33.34 64.84 37.20
N LYS A 431 -33.50 64.07 38.27
CA LYS A 431 -32.65 62.94 38.64
C LYS A 431 -32.57 61.95 37.48
N LYS A 432 -31.44 61.26 37.35
CA LYS A 432 -31.42 59.79 37.21
C LYS A 432 -30.08 59.23 37.69
N ASN A 433 -30.16 58.49 38.80
CA ASN A 433 -29.33 57.33 39.09
C ASN A 433 -29.74 56.18 38.15
N MET A 434 -28.77 55.39 37.71
CA MET A 434 -28.82 53.92 37.57
C MET A 434 -27.42 53.48 37.11
N GLU A 435 -26.65 52.80 37.96
CA GLU A 435 -26.65 51.34 38.17
C GLU A 435 -26.04 50.55 37.01
N LYS A 436 -24.92 49.93 37.36
CA LYS A 436 -24.58 48.51 37.13
C LYS A 436 -25.02 47.91 35.79
N LYS A 437 -24.01 47.56 34.98
CA LYS A 437 -23.74 46.17 34.67
C LYS A 437 -22.24 45.92 34.74
#